data_AF-A0AAD3W0Q5-F1
#
_entry.id   AF-A0AAD3W0Q5-F1
#
_cell.length_a   1.000
_cell.length_b   1.000
_cell.length_c   1.000
_cell.angle_alpha   90.00
_cell.angle_beta   90.00
_cell.angle_gamma   90.00
#
_symmetry.space_group_name_H-M   'P 1'
#
loop_
_entity.id
_entity.type
_entity.pdbx_description
1 polymer ?
#
loop_
_entity_poly.entity_id
_entity_poly.type
_entity_poly.pdbx_seq_one_letter_code
_entity_poly.pdbx_strand_id
1 'polypeptide(L)' 'MPNTDLIFKIAGLAIIVSVLHAVVKQAGKEEYAWLITLTGVIIVLSMVMGLVADFFQAVKSTFHLP' A
#
# COMPACT_ATOMS: atom_id res chain seq x y z
N MET A 1 -10.57 -16.82 -8.33
CA MET A 1 -9.16 -16.54 -8.66
C MET A 1 -8.76 -15.26 -7.93
N PRO A 2 -8.22 -15.31 -6.70
CA PRO A 2 -8.16 -14.13 -5.81
C PRO A 2 -6.76 -13.51 -5.59
N ASN A 3 -5.71 -13.98 -6.26
CA ASN A 3 -4.33 -13.56 -5.94
C ASN A 3 -3.82 -12.35 -6.76
N THR A 4 -4.51 -11.99 -7.83
CA THR A 4 -4.12 -10.87 -8.72
C THR A 4 -4.63 -9.52 -8.24
N ASP A 5 -5.75 -9.47 -7.52
CA ASP A 5 -6.41 -8.21 -7.11
C ASP A 5 -5.51 -7.34 -6.22
N LEU A 6 -4.70 -7.99 -5.36
CA LEU A 6 -3.76 -7.29 -4.48
C LEU A 6 -2.61 -6.68 -5.28
N ILE A 7 -2.08 -7.41 -6.27
CA ILE A 7 -1.02 -6.91 -7.17
C ILE A 7 -1.56 -5.75 -8.01
N PHE A 8 -2.77 -5.86 -8.56
CA PHE A 8 -3.42 -4.77 -9.32
C PHE A 8 -3.68 -3.53 -8.44
N LYS A 9 -4.11 -3.70 -7.19
CA LYS A 9 -4.25 -2.59 -6.24
C LYS A 9 -2.93 -1.87 -5.98
N ILE A 10 -1.85 -2.61 -5.72
CA ILE A 10 -0.53 -2.02 -5.47
C ILE A 10 -0.01 -1.31 -6.73
N ALA A 11 -0.16 -1.91 -7.91
CA ALA A 11 0.25 -1.30 -9.17
C ALA A 11 -0.54 -0.01 -9.48
N GLY A 12 -1.86 -0.02 -9.28
CA GLY A 12 -2.70 1.16 -9.44
C GLY A 12 -2.31 2.29 -8.47
N LEU A 13 -2.08 1.96 -7.20
CA LEU A 13 -1.58 2.91 -6.21
C LEU A 13 -0.23 3.51 -6.63
N ALA A 14 0.71 2.69 -7.09
CA ALA A 14 2.04 3.13 -7.52
C ALA A 14 1.97 4.13 -8.69
N ILE A 15 1.05 3.91 -9.64
CA ILE A 15 0.80 4.84 -10.74
C ILE A 15 0.28 6.17 -10.19
N ILE A 16 -0.74 6.14 -9.31
CA ILE A 16 -1.33 7.35 -8.74
C ILE A 16 -0.29 8.15 -7.96
N VAL A 17 0.49 7.51 -7.08
CA VAL A 17 1.54 8.14 -6.28
C VAL A 17 2.60 8.77 -7.18
N SER A 18 3.01 8.06 -8.25
CA SER A 18 4.00 8.56 -9.20
C SER A 18 3.52 9.78 -9.97
N VAL A 19 2.25 9.78 -10.41
CA VAL A 19 1.63 10.93 -11.07
C VAL A 19 1.51 12.11 -10.12
N LEU A 20 1.05 11.91 -8.89
CA LEU A 20 0.96 12.97 -7.87
C LEU A 20 2.34 13.57 -7.56
N HIS A 21 3.36 12.72 -7.40
CA HIS A 21 4.73 13.17 -7.21
C HIS A 21 5.20 14.05 -8.38
N ALA A 22 4.98 13.59 -9.62
CA ALA A 22 5.36 14.35 -10.82
C ALA A 22 4.64 15.71 -10.88
N VAL A 23 3.33 15.74 -10.61
CA VAL A 23 2.51 16.97 -10.62
C VAL A 23 3.00 17.96 -9.55
N VAL A 24 3.23 17.49 -8.33
CA VAL A 24 3.67 18.35 -7.22
C VAL A 24 5.09 18.87 -7.44
N LYS A 25 5.98 18.04 -7.99
CA LYS A 25 7.31 18.46 -8.43
C LYS A 25 7.23 19.53 -9.51
N GLN A 26 6.36 19.34 -10.50
CA GLN A 26 6.19 20.29 -11.60
C GLN A 26 5.52 21.60 -11.18
N ALA A 27 4.76 21.59 -10.08
CA ALA A 27 4.22 22.79 -9.43
C ALA A 27 5.28 23.55 -8.60
N GLY A 28 6.55 23.13 -8.60
CA GLY A 28 7.65 23.77 -7.86
C GLY A 28 7.62 23.47 -6.35
N LYS A 29 6.83 22.48 -5.92
CA LYS A 29 6.62 22.12 -4.51
C LYS A 29 7.36 20.84 -4.13
N GLU A 30 8.69 20.85 -4.31
CA GLU A 30 9.59 19.70 -4.06
C GLU A 30 9.41 19.06 -2.67
N GLU A 31 9.22 19.86 -1.62
CA GLU A 31 9.02 19.35 -0.24
C GLU A 31 7.80 18.43 -0.13
N TYR A 32 6.71 18.77 -0.81
CA TYR A 32 5.48 17.97 -0.82
C TYR A 32 5.61 16.72 -1.69
N ALA A 33 6.48 16.75 -2.70
CA ALA A 33 6.73 15.58 -3.55
C ALA A 33 7.35 14.44 -2.72
N TRP A 34 8.32 14.75 -1.86
CA TRP A 34 8.90 13.77 -0.95
C TRP A 34 7.87 13.15 0.01
N LEU A 35 6.94 13.96 0.54
CA LEU A 35 5.85 13.48 1.38
C LEU A 35 4.90 12.53 0.64
N ILE A 36 4.65 12.75 -0.65
CA ILE A 36 3.82 11.85 -1.49
C ILE A 36 4.48 10.47 -1.61
N THR A 37 5.77 10.42 -1.91
CA THR A 37 6.51 9.15 -2.00
C THR A 37 6.46 8.40 -0.67
N LEU A 38 6.68 9.11 0.44
CA LEU A 38 6.65 8.54 1.79
C LEU A 38 5.26 8.02 2.17
N THR A 39 4.21 8.76 1.81
CA THR A 39 2.81 8.34 1.98
C THR A 39 2.51 7.09 1.16
N GLY A 40 2.98 7.01 -0.08
CA GLY A 40 2.84 5.82 -0.92
C GLY A 40 3.42 4.57 -0.25
N VAL A 41 4.61 4.68 0.34
CA VAL A 41 5.24 3.58 1.10
C VAL A 41 4.40 3.18 2.31
N ILE A 42 3.94 4.15 3.10
CA ILE A 42 3.11 3.88 4.30
C ILE A 42 1.83 3.14 3.93
N ILE A 43 1.17 3.51 2.84
CA ILE A 43 -0.06 2.85 2.38
C ILE A 43 0.22 1.39 2.01
N VAL A 44 1.28 1.12 1.23
CA VAL A 44 1.66 -0.26 0.85
C VAL A 44 2.00 -1.09 2.10
N LEU A 45 2.77 -0.54 3.03
CA LEU A 45 3.09 -1.22 4.28
C LEU A 45 1.83 -1.53 5.10
N SER A 46 0.85 -0.62 5.12
CA SER A 46 -0.43 -0.83 5.80
C SER A 46 -1.24 -1.97 5.18
N MET A 47 -1.20 -2.13 3.85
CA MET A 47 -1.83 -3.26 3.17
C MET A 47 -1.16 -4.59 3.56
N VAL A 48 0.18 -4.61 3.67
CA VAL A 48 0.92 -5.80 4.10
C VAL A 48 0.57 -6.15 5.55
N MET A 49 0.44 -5.17 6.44
CA MET A 49 0.02 -5.41 7.83
C MET A 49 -1.34 -6.09 7.91
N GLY A 50 -2.32 -5.65 7.10
CA GLY A 50 -3.64 -6.30 7.03
C GLY A 50 -3.53 -7.77 6.59
N LEU A 51 -2.74 -8.06 5.55
CA LEU A 51 -2.52 -9.42 5.07
C LEU A 51 -1.88 -10.32 6.14
N VAL A 52 -0.92 -9.78 6.90
CA VAL A 52 -0.29 -10.50 8.02
C VAL A 52 -1.31 -10.75 9.14
N ALA A 53 -2.15 -9.77 9.47
CA ALA A 53 -3.20 -9.94 10.48
C ALA A 53 -4.20 -11.03 10.07
N ASP A 54 -4.66 -11.02 8.81
CA ASP A 54 -5.54 -12.04 8.25
C ASP A 54 -4.89 -13.43 8.30
N PHE A 55 -3.59 -13.52 8.00
CA PHE A 55 -2.83 -14.76 8.12
C PHE A 55 -2.80 -15.28 9.56
N PHE A 56 -2.50 -14.42 10.53
CA PHE A 56 -2.52 -14.81 11.94
C PHE A 56 -3.93 -15.21 12.41
N GLN A 57 -4.98 -14.56 11.90
CA GLN A 57 -6.36 -14.95 12.19
C GLN A 57 -6.68 -16.33 11.60
N ALA A 58 -6.25 -16.61 10.38
CA ALA A 58 -6.41 -17.92 9.74
C ALA A 58 -5.68 -19.02 10.52
N VAL A 59 -4.46 -18.75 11.00
CA VAL A 59 -3.71 -19.66 11.88
C VAL A 59 -4.49 -19.91 13.18
N LYS A 60 -4.91 -18.85 13.89
CA LYS A 60 -5.68 -19.00 15.13
C LYS A 60 -6.98 -19.78 14.94
N SER A 61 -7.69 -19.53 13.84
CA SER A 61 -8.91 -20.28 13.48
C SER A 61 -8.64 -21.75 13.19
N THR A 62 -7.53 -22.07 12.52
CA THR A 62 -7.16 -23.45 12.17
C THR A 62 -6.79 -24.26 13.42
N PHE A 63 -6.13 -23.61 14.39
CA PHE A 63 -5.70 -24.25 15.63
C PHE A 63 -6.70 -24.08 16.79
N HIS A 64 -7.90 -23.51 16.55
CA HIS A 64 -8.90 -23.18 17.58
C HIS A 64 -8.32 -22.46 18.80
N LEU A 65 -7.37 -21.55 18.57
CA LEU A 65 -6.75 -20.75 19.61
C LEU A 65 -7.65 -19.54 19.92
N PRO A 66 -7.77 -19.14 21.21
CA PRO A 66 -8.53 -17.95 21.59
C PRO A 66 -7.98 -16.65 20.99
#